data_AF-A0A7L0G3H7-F1
#
_entry.id   AF-A0A7L0G3H7-F1
#
_cell.length_a   1.000
_cell.length_b   1.000
_cell.length_c   1.000
_cell.angle_alpha   90.00
_cell.angle_beta   90.00
_cell.angle_gamma   90.00
#
_symmetry.space_group_name_H-M   'P 1'
#
loop_
_entity.id
_entity.type
_entity.pdbx_description
1 polymer ?
#
loop_
_entity_poly.entity_id
_entity_poly.type
_entity_poly.pdbx_seq_one_letter_code
_entity_poly.pdbx_strand_id
1 'polypeptide(L)'
;ATFKGWMDIMYAAVDSRNVLDQPKYEDNLYMYLYFVIFIIFGSFFTLNLFIGVIIDNFNQQKKKISQDIFMTEEQKKYYNAMKKLGSKKPQKPIPRPANKFQGMVFDFVTKQAFDISIMILICLNMVTMMVETDDQSEDMENILYWINLVFIVLFTGECVLKLISLRHYYFTIGWNIFDFVVVILSIVGMFLAEMIEKYFVSPTLFRVIRLARIGRILRLIKGAKGIRTLLFALMMSLPALFNIGLLLFLVMFIYAIFGMSNFAYVKRELIAMDLPMVSGDRIHCLDILFAFTKRVLGESGEMDALRIQMEDRFMAANPSKVSYEPITTTLKRKQEEVSAVIIQRAFRRHLLRQKVKKVSCIFNQDKGKDEDDLPMKEDMIMDKLNENSTPEKTDMTPSTTSPPSYDSVTK
;
A
#
# COMPACT_ATOMS: atom_id res chain seq x y z
N ALA A 1 -18.74 -2.59 12.20
CA ALA A 1 -17.71 -3.30 12.98
C ALA A 1 -16.34 -3.29 12.29
N THR A 2 -16.25 -3.61 11.00
CA THR A 2 -14.96 -3.67 10.25
C THR A 2 -14.43 -2.32 9.76
N PHE A 3 -15.14 -1.22 10.02
CA PHE A 3 -14.83 0.15 9.55
C PHE A 3 -14.75 0.32 8.02
N LYS A 4 -15.22 -0.65 7.23
CA LYS A 4 -15.36 -0.51 5.77
C LYS A 4 -16.82 -0.20 5.41
N GLY A 5 -17.04 0.84 4.59
CA GLY A 5 -18.38 1.27 4.18
C GLY A 5 -19.25 1.89 5.30
N TRP A 6 -18.68 2.11 6.49
CA TRP A 6 -19.44 2.60 7.65
C TRP A 6 -19.85 4.08 7.54
N MET A 7 -19.10 4.88 6.77
CA MET A 7 -19.36 6.31 6.61
C MET A 7 -20.71 6.56 5.93
N ASP A 8 -21.02 5.84 4.85
CA ASP A 8 -22.27 6.04 4.11
C ASP A 8 -23.50 5.69 4.95
N ILE A 9 -23.39 4.61 5.75
CA ILE A 9 -24.43 4.18 6.69
C ILE A 9 -24.60 5.22 7.81
N MET A 10 -23.49 5.71 8.35
CA MET A 10 -23.51 6.71 9.43
C MET A 10 -24.11 8.03 8.94
N TYR A 11 -23.75 8.48 7.75
CA TYR A 11 -24.33 9.66 7.12
C TYR A 11 -25.83 9.51 6.88
N ALA A 12 -26.27 8.37 6.34
CA ALA A 12 -27.70 8.10 6.16
C ALA A 12 -28.46 8.10 7.50
N ALA A 13 -27.87 7.57 8.57
CA ALA A 13 -28.48 7.56 9.90
C ALA A 13 -28.57 8.95 10.52
N VAL A 14 -27.54 9.78 10.39
CA VAL A 14 -27.51 11.14 10.95
C VAL A 14 -28.43 12.10 10.18
N ASP A 15 -28.61 11.87 8.88
CA ASP A 15 -29.53 12.67 8.05
C ASP A 15 -30.98 12.18 8.10
N SER A 16 -31.24 11.06 8.80
CA SER A 16 -32.57 10.45 8.87
C SER A 16 -33.53 11.24 9.76
N ARG A 17 -34.80 11.34 9.31
CA ARG A 17 -35.92 11.96 10.05
C ARG A 17 -37.07 10.96 10.23
N ASN A 18 -38.16 11.07 9.46
CA ASN A 18 -39.26 10.11 9.47
C ASN A 18 -39.19 9.18 8.24
N VAL A 19 -39.94 8.07 8.26
CA VAL A 19 -39.88 7.01 7.24
C VAL A 19 -40.25 7.48 5.82
N LEU A 20 -41.22 8.37 5.67
CA LEU A 20 -41.71 8.86 4.37
C LEU A 20 -41.11 10.21 3.96
N ASP A 21 -40.14 10.68 4.73
CA ASP A 21 -39.64 12.02 4.66
C ASP A 21 -38.24 12.07 4.04
N GLN A 22 -37.99 13.03 3.15
CA GLN A 22 -36.66 13.20 2.56
C GLN A 22 -35.60 13.52 3.65
N PRO A 23 -34.46 12.80 3.69
CA PRO A 23 -33.36 13.07 4.63
C PRO A 23 -32.90 14.52 4.56
N LYS A 24 -32.62 15.10 5.73
CA LYS A 24 -32.11 16.46 5.87
C LYS A 24 -30.75 16.41 6.54
N TYR A 25 -29.82 17.20 6.02
CA TYR A 25 -28.44 17.18 6.49
C TYR A 25 -28.33 17.43 8.00
N GLU A 26 -27.71 16.50 8.72
CA GLU A 26 -27.45 16.54 10.15
C GLU A 26 -28.68 16.86 11.04
N ASP A 27 -29.86 16.40 10.62
CA ASP A 27 -31.10 16.61 11.39
C ASP A 27 -31.05 15.86 12.75
N ASN A 28 -30.48 14.65 12.77
CA ASN A 28 -30.36 13.83 13.97
C ASN A 28 -28.89 13.57 14.37
N LEU A 29 -28.21 14.63 14.82
CA LEU A 29 -26.79 14.58 15.20
C LEU A 29 -26.48 13.56 16.31
N TYR A 30 -27.44 13.29 17.20
CA TYR A 30 -27.23 12.36 18.33
C TYR A 30 -27.04 10.90 17.88
N MET A 31 -27.40 10.55 16.64
CA MET A 31 -27.16 9.21 16.10
C MET A 31 -25.67 8.84 16.02
N TYR A 32 -24.74 9.80 16.03
CA TYR A 32 -23.32 9.51 16.20
C TYR A 32 -23.01 8.74 17.49
N LEU A 33 -23.73 9.04 18.58
CA LEU A 33 -23.54 8.37 19.88
C LEU A 33 -23.84 6.87 19.78
N TYR A 34 -24.84 6.47 18.99
CA TYR A 34 -25.14 5.06 18.74
C TYR A 34 -23.93 4.34 18.12
N PHE A 35 -23.33 4.91 17.07
CA PHE A 35 -22.16 4.29 16.43
C PHE A 35 -20.94 4.26 17.34
N VAL A 36 -20.70 5.30 18.15
CA VAL A 36 -19.60 5.31 19.13
C VAL A 36 -19.80 4.19 20.17
N ILE A 37 -20.99 4.10 20.75
CA ILE A 37 -21.33 3.03 21.71
C ILE A 37 -21.19 1.65 21.05
N PHE A 38 -21.68 1.47 19.83
CA PHE A 38 -21.55 0.21 19.10
C PHE A 38 -20.09 -0.14 18.76
N ILE A 39 -19.25 0.85 18.46
CA ILE A 39 -17.82 0.59 18.21
C ILE A 39 -17.13 0.16 19.49
N ILE A 40 -17.40 0.84 20.61
CA ILE A 40 -16.85 0.48 21.92
C ILE A 40 -17.34 -0.91 22.34
N PHE A 41 -18.65 -1.12 22.46
CA PHE A 41 -19.21 -2.36 23.00
C PHE A 41 -19.26 -3.48 21.97
N GLY A 42 -19.75 -3.19 20.77
CA GLY A 42 -19.96 -4.19 19.73
C GLY A 42 -18.69 -4.60 19.02
N SER A 43 -17.76 -3.68 18.73
CA SER A 43 -16.57 -4.00 17.93
C SER A 43 -15.34 -4.28 18.80
N PHE A 44 -15.04 -3.41 19.78
CA PHE A 44 -13.84 -3.56 20.59
C PHE A 44 -13.94 -4.74 21.58
N PHE A 45 -15.04 -4.90 22.33
CA PHE A 45 -15.16 -6.04 23.26
C PHE A 45 -15.27 -7.38 22.54
N THR A 46 -16.04 -7.49 21.45
CA THR A 46 -16.19 -8.78 20.75
C THR A 46 -14.89 -9.22 20.09
N LEU A 47 -14.13 -8.29 19.48
CA LEU A 47 -12.83 -8.57 18.89
C LEU A 47 -11.82 -9.00 19.98
N ASN A 48 -11.78 -8.29 21.11
CA ASN A 48 -10.91 -8.66 22.23
C ASN A 48 -11.27 -10.02 22.85
N LEU A 49 -12.58 -10.32 22.98
CA LEU A 49 -13.05 -11.63 23.45
C LEU A 49 -12.61 -12.73 22.48
N PHE A 50 -12.80 -12.52 21.18
CA PHE A 50 -12.42 -13.48 20.15
C PHE A 50 -10.92 -13.75 20.14
N ILE A 51 -10.09 -12.69 20.18
CA ILE A 51 -8.63 -12.82 20.29
C ILE A 51 -8.25 -13.53 21.59
N GLY A 52 -8.87 -13.19 22.71
CA GLY A 52 -8.63 -13.82 24.01
C GLY A 52 -8.90 -15.33 23.99
N VAL A 53 -10.05 -15.74 23.47
CA VAL A 53 -10.43 -17.16 23.36
C VAL A 53 -9.48 -17.91 22.43
N ILE A 54 -9.09 -17.33 21.29
CA ILE A 54 -8.15 -17.97 20.36
C ILE A 54 -6.77 -18.13 21.01
N ILE A 55 -6.24 -17.09 21.66
CA ILE A 55 -4.93 -17.14 22.31
C ILE A 55 -4.94 -18.17 23.44
N ASP A 56 -6.00 -18.21 24.25
CA ASP A 56 -6.11 -19.19 25.32
C ASP A 56 -6.20 -20.62 24.77
N ASN A 57 -7.05 -20.86 23.76
CA ASN A 57 -7.15 -22.17 23.12
C ASN A 57 -5.80 -22.60 22.50
N PHE A 58 -5.12 -21.67 21.83
CA PHE A 58 -3.79 -21.90 21.27
C PHE A 58 -2.77 -22.27 22.37
N ASN A 59 -2.77 -21.55 23.49
CA ASN A 59 -1.89 -21.84 24.62
C ASN A 59 -2.22 -23.20 25.26
N GLN A 60 -3.49 -23.59 25.33
CA GLN A 60 -3.90 -24.91 25.80
C GLN A 60 -3.41 -26.02 24.86
N GLN A 61 -3.55 -25.86 23.55
CA GLN A 61 -3.02 -26.81 22.57
C GLN A 61 -1.49 -26.92 22.66
N LYS A 62 -0.81 -25.78 22.83
CA LYS A 62 0.64 -25.73 22.97
C LYS A 62 1.12 -26.47 24.22
N LYS A 63 0.42 -26.33 25.35
CA LYS A 63 0.71 -27.08 26.59
C LYS A 63 0.52 -28.59 26.41
N LYS A 64 -0.53 -29.03 25.72
CA LYS A 64 -0.81 -30.45 25.47
C LYS A 64 0.24 -31.11 24.58
N ILE A 65 0.68 -30.41 23.54
CA ILE A 65 1.59 -30.96 22.53
C ILE A 65 3.07 -30.76 22.92
N SER A 66 3.38 -29.93 23.94
CA SER A 66 4.73 -29.60 24.48
C SER A 66 5.73 -29.03 23.46
N GLN A 67 5.43 -29.14 22.17
CA GLN A 67 6.22 -28.69 21.04
C GLN A 67 5.43 -27.67 20.21
N ASP A 68 6.15 -26.88 19.42
CA ASP A 68 5.53 -25.94 18.48
C ASP A 68 4.69 -26.67 17.44
N ILE A 69 3.43 -26.23 17.31
CA ILE A 69 2.35 -26.87 16.54
C ILE A 69 2.47 -26.59 15.04
N PHE A 70 3.00 -25.42 14.67
CA PHE A 70 2.99 -24.94 13.29
C PHE A 70 4.24 -25.31 12.49
N MET A 71 5.13 -26.16 12.99
CA MET A 71 6.38 -26.50 12.31
C MET A 71 6.52 -28.00 12.09
N THR A 72 7.03 -28.39 10.92
CA THR A 72 7.37 -29.78 10.60
C THR A 72 8.60 -30.24 11.41
N GLU A 73 8.81 -31.56 11.49
CA GLU A 73 9.98 -32.11 12.20
C GLU A 73 11.32 -31.65 11.63
N GLU A 74 11.41 -31.48 10.31
CA GLU A 74 12.61 -30.94 9.66
C GLU A 74 12.83 -29.47 10.01
N GLN A 75 11.78 -28.65 9.92
CA GLN A 75 11.85 -27.23 10.28
C GLN A 75 12.26 -27.05 11.75
N LYS A 76 11.82 -27.94 12.64
CA LYS A 76 12.26 -27.95 14.05
C LYS A 76 13.77 -28.19 14.19
N LYS A 77 14.37 -29.05 13.37
CA LYS A 77 15.84 -29.26 13.36
C LYS A 77 16.57 -27.96 12.97
N TYR A 78 16.11 -27.29 11.91
CA TYR A 78 16.67 -25.99 11.48
C TYR A 78 16.48 -24.90 12.54
N TYR A 79 15.29 -24.80 13.12
CA TYR A 79 14.98 -23.86 14.20
C TYR A 79 15.91 -24.06 15.41
N ASN A 80 16.13 -25.31 15.83
CA ASN A 80 17.04 -25.62 16.93
C ASN A 80 18.49 -25.29 16.60
N ALA A 81 18.94 -25.47 15.35
CA ALA A 81 20.26 -25.04 14.91
C ALA A 81 20.39 -23.50 14.92
N MET A 82 19.37 -22.78 14.46
CA MET A 82 19.32 -21.32 14.46
C MET A 82 19.27 -20.73 15.88
N LYS A 83 18.54 -21.38 16.79
CA LYS A 83 18.52 -21.05 18.22
C LYS A 83 19.90 -21.19 18.86
N LYS A 84 20.64 -22.25 18.50
CA LYS A 84 22.05 -22.45 18.94
C LYS A 84 22.99 -21.39 18.38
N LEU A 85 22.74 -20.86 17.18
CA LEU A 85 23.52 -19.77 16.59
C LEU A 85 23.30 -18.43 17.32
N GLY A 86 22.07 -18.18 17.81
CA GLY A 86 21.76 -17.00 18.63
C GLY A 86 22.38 -17.04 20.04
N SER A 87 22.67 -18.23 20.56
CA SER A 87 23.39 -18.40 21.83
C SER A 87 24.86 -18.04 21.65
N LYS A 88 25.29 -16.94 22.28
CA LYS A 88 26.66 -16.42 22.18
C LYS A 88 27.67 -17.44 22.72
N LYS A 89 28.43 -18.08 21.83
CA LYS A 89 29.66 -18.77 22.20
C LYS A 89 30.82 -17.76 22.17
N PRO A 90 31.78 -17.83 23.10
CA PRO A 90 32.98 -17.03 23.03
C PRO A 90 33.73 -17.36 21.73
N GLN A 91 33.94 -16.36 20.88
CA GLN A 91 34.75 -16.52 19.67
C GLN A 91 36.22 -16.31 20.04
N LYS A 92 37.11 -17.13 19.49
CA LYS A 92 38.55 -16.95 19.67
C LYS A 92 38.95 -15.57 19.10
N PRO A 93 39.79 -14.78 19.80
CA PRO A 93 40.26 -13.52 19.27
C PRO A 93 41.08 -13.74 18.00
N ILE A 94 40.97 -12.81 17.05
CA ILE A 94 41.66 -12.90 15.77
C ILE A 94 43.16 -12.65 16.00
N PRO A 95 44.06 -13.51 15.50
CA PRO A 95 45.49 -13.34 15.71
C PRO A 95 46.03 -12.09 14.98
N ARG A 96 46.85 -11.31 15.67
CA ARG A 96 47.50 -10.11 15.11
C ARG A 96 48.48 -10.51 13.99
N PRO A 97 48.51 -9.80 12.85
CA PRO A 97 49.50 -10.03 11.81
C PRO A 97 50.94 -9.83 12.30
N ALA A 98 51.85 -10.66 11.78
CA ALA A 98 53.28 -10.61 12.13
C ALA A 98 54.00 -9.37 11.56
N ASN A 99 53.54 -8.87 10.40
CA ASN A 99 54.13 -7.71 9.73
C ASN A 99 53.83 -6.43 10.51
N LYS A 100 54.85 -5.58 10.75
CA LYS A 100 54.72 -4.33 11.52
C LYS A 100 53.67 -3.37 10.95
N PHE A 101 53.68 -3.14 9.64
CA PHE A 101 52.71 -2.27 8.97
C PHE A 101 51.28 -2.80 9.08
N GLN A 102 51.05 -4.09 8.78
CA GLN A 102 49.73 -4.72 8.94
C GLN A 102 49.29 -4.74 10.40
N GLY A 103 50.22 -4.88 11.34
CA GLY A 103 49.97 -4.79 12.79
C GLY A 103 49.47 -3.42 13.20
N MET A 104 50.08 -2.34 12.71
CA MET A 104 49.60 -0.98 12.98
C MET A 104 48.20 -0.73 12.41
N VAL A 105 47.93 -1.19 11.17
CA VAL A 105 46.59 -1.09 10.56
C VAL A 105 45.57 -1.90 11.35
N PHE A 106 45.93 -3.11 11.79
CA PHE A 106 45.09 -3.94 12.65
C PHE A 106 44.76 -3.26 13.99
N ASP A 107 45.77 -2.67 14.64
CA ASP A 107 45.60 -1.98 15.92
C ASP A 107 44.75 -0.71 15.75
N PHE A 108 44.78 -0.04 14.60
CA PHE A 108 43.93 1.11 14.28
C PHE A 108 42.47 0.69 14.00
N VAL A 109 42.25 -0.29 13.13
CA VAL A 109 40.91 -0.76 12.72
C VAL A 109 40.16 -1.39 13.90
N THR A 110 40.87 -2.02 14.84
CA THR A 110 40.25 -2.69 16.00
C THR A 110 39.86 -1.71 17.12
N LYS A 111 40.26 -0.43 17.05
CA LYS A 111 39.86 0.56 18.05
C LYS A 111 38.37 0.88 17.97
N GLN A 112 37.71 0.95 19.12
CA GLN A 112 36.30 1.34 19.23
C GLN A 112 36.02 2.72 18.59
N ALA A 113 36.97 3.66 18.65
CA ALA A 113 36.85 4.97 18.01
C ALA A 113 36.68 4.88 16.48
N PHE A 114 37.35 3.92 15.82
CA PHE A 114 37.20 3.69 14.39
C PHE A 114 35.78 3.21 14.07
N ASP A 115 35.27 2.21 14.79
CA ASP A 115 33.90 1.73 14.62
C ASP A 115 32.84 2.82 14.87
N ILE A 116 33.04 3.70 15.87
CA ILE A 116 32.15 4.85 16.13
C ILE A 116 32.21 5.86 14.98
N SER A 117 33.39 6.15 14.44
CA SER A 117 33.55 7.09 13.32
C SER A 117 32.82 6.61 12.06
N ILE A 118 32.89 5.31 11.74
CA ILE A 118 32.13 4.71 10.63
C ILE A 118 30.62 4.79 10.89
N MET A 119 30.18 4.56 12.13
CA MET A 119 28.77 4.68 12.49
C MET A 119 28.24 6.09 12.22
N ILE A 120 29.00 7.13 12.60
CA ILE A 120 28.66 8.53 12.35
C ILE A 120 28.60 8.80 10.83
N LEU A 121 29.56 8.27 10.06
CA LEU A 121 29.58 8.44 8.61
C LEU A 121 28.36 7.80 7.92
N ILE A 122 27.90 6.65 8.40
CA ILE A 122 26.65 6.02 7.93
C ILE A 122 25.44 6.91 8.24
N CYS A 123 25.36 7.49 9.44
CA CYS A 123 24.29 8.43 9.79
C CYS A 123 24.31 9.67 8.90
N LEU A 124 25.47 10.24 8.62
CA LEU A 124 25.61 11.38 7.69
C LEU A 124 25.16 11.01 6.27
N ASN A 125 25.52 9.81 5.79
CA ASN A 125 25.05 9.35 4.47
C ASN A 125 23.53 9.11 4.43
N MET A 126 22.90 8.74 5.55
CA MET A 126 21.45 8.64 5.64
C MET A 126 20.81 10.03 5.49
N VAL A 127 21.35 11.06 6.16
CA VAL A 127 20.85 12.44 6.04
C VAL A 127 20.91 12.91 4.59
N THR A 128 21.97 12.61 3.85
CA THR A 128 22.06 13.02 2.44
C THR A 128 21.00 12.37 1.56
N MET A 129 20.56 11.15 1.88
CA MET A 129 19.44 10.51 1.15
C MET A 129 18.08 11.13 1.49
N MET A 130 17.92 11.73 2.67
CA MET A 130 16.68 12.40 3.07
C MET A 130 16.48 13.77 2.39
N VAL A 131 17.55 14.33 1.84
CA VAL A 131 17.54 15.64 1.18
C VAL A 131 17.09 15.55 -0.28
N GLU A 132 17.12 14.37 -0.90
CA GLU A 132 16.66 14.16 -2.28
C GLU A 132 15.16 14.48 -2.44
N THR A 133 14.82 15.30 -3.44
CA THR A 133 13.45 15.70 -3.80
C THR A 133 13.15 15.44 -5.28
N ASP A 134 11.88 15.30 -5.65
CA ASP A 134 11.45 14.93 -7.03
C ASP A 134 11.83 16.00 -8.07
N ASP A 135 11.67 17.28 -7.73
CA ASP A 135 12.01 18.44 -8.59
C ASP A 135 13.22 19.22 -8.02
N GLN A 136 14.42 18.63 -8.07
CA GLN A 136 15.65 19.29 -7.60
C GLN A 136 16.39 20.03 -8.73
N SER A 137 17.05 21.14 -8.39
CA SER A 137 17.90 21.86 -9.35
C SER A 137 19.12 21.04 -9.76
N GLU A 138 19.63 21.26 -10.98
CA GLU A 138 20.83 20.57 -11.50
C GLU A 138 22.04 20.76 -10.57
N ASP A 139 22.20 21.94 -9.96
CA ASP A 139 23.25 22.21 -8.98
C ASP A 139 23.14 21.31 -7.75
N MET A 140 21.92 21.10 -7.25
CA MET A 140 21.68 20.25 -6.09
C MET A 140 21.97 18.78 -6.41
N GLU A 141 21.56 18.31 -7.59
CA GLU A 141 21.88 16.96 -8.07
C GLU A 141 23.39 16.75 -8.20
N ASN A 142 24.11 17.71 -8.77
CA ASN A 142 25.56 17.67 -8.89
C ASN A 142 26.26 17.63 -7.52
N ILE A 143 25.84 18.49 -6.58
CA ILE A 143 26.40 18.51 -5.22
C ILE A 143 26.16 17.16 -4.51
N LEU A 144 24.93 16.63 -4.58
CA LEU A 144 24.58 15.34 -3.99
C LEU A 144 25.34 14.19 -4.64
N TYR A 145 25.61 14.24 -5.95
CA TYR A 145 26.43 13.26 -6.65
C TYR A 145 27.85 13.22 -6.09
N TRP A 146 28.53 14.37 -5.99
CA TRP A 146 29.89 14.46 -5.45
C TRP A 146 29.97 14.01 -3.99
N ILE A 147 28.99 14.40 -3.17
CA ILE A 147 28.91 13.95 -1.77
C ILE A 147 28.75 12.42 -1.71
N ASN A 148 27.87 11.84 -2.52
CA ASN A 148 27.67 10.38 -2.58
C ASN A 148 28.93 9.64 -3.04
N LEU A 149 29.68 10.20 -4.00
CA LEU A 149 30.98 9.67 -4.43
C LEU A 149 31.98 9.63 -3.26
N VAL A 150 32.09 10.71 -2.49
CA VAL A 150 32.97 10.78 -1.30
C VAL A 150 32.61 9.67 -0.30
N PHE A 151 31.32 9.45 -0.01
CA PHE A 151 30.90 8.37 0.87
C PHE A 151 31.29 6.98 0.34
N ILE A 152 31.13 6.74 -0.96
CA ILE A 152 31.52 5.47 -1.57
C ILE A 152 33.02 5.23 -1.43
N VAL A 153 33.85 6.25 -1.68
CA VAL A 153 35.30 6.18 -1.51
C VAL A 153 35.67 5.88 -0.06
N LEU A 154 35.04 6.57 0.91
CA LEU A 154 35.30 6.34 2.34
C LEU A 154 34.92 4.92 2.79
N PHE A 155 33.74 4.41 2.40
CA PHE A 155 33.32 3.05 2.73
C PHE A 155 34.15 1.98 2.01
N THR A 156 34.61 2.26 0.78
CA THR A 156 35.55 1.38 0.08
C THR A 156 36.89 1.36 0.80
N GLY A 157 37.38 2.51 1.25
CA GLY A 157 38.58 2.62 2.08
C GLY A 157 38.49 1.84 3.39
N GLU A 158 37.37 1.96 4.11
CA GLU A 158 37.08 1.16 5.31
C GLU A 158 37.17 -0.35 5.01
N CYS A 159 36.49 -0.79 3.95
CA CYS A 159 36.46 -2.18 3.52
C CYS A 159 37.87 -2.71 3.20
N VAL A 160 38.67 -1.95 2.46
CA VAL A 160 40.06 -2.30 2.12
C VAL A 160 40.95 -2.35 3.36
N LEU A 161 40.84 -1.38 4.27
CA LEU A 161 41.59 -1.38 5.54
C LEU A 161 41.25 -2.61 6.41
N LYS A 162 39.97 -2.98 6.49
CA LYS A 162 39.53 -4.20 7.17
C LYS A 162 40.02 -5.47 6.48
N LEU A 163 40.06 -5.49 5.15
CA LEU A 163 40.57 -6.64 4.39
C LEU A 163 42.08 -6.84 4.60
N ILE A 164 42.87 -5.76 4.59
CA ILE A 164 44.33 -5.80 4.81
C ILE A 164 44.66 -6.25 6.25
N SER A 165 43.90 -5.77 7.24
CA SER A 165 44.14 -6.12 8.65
C SER A 165 43.69 -7.54 9.00
N LEU A 166 42.47 -7.94 8.60
CA LEU A 166 41.84 -9.21 9.01
C LEU A 166 42.10 -10.36 8.02
N ARG A 167 42.49 -10.09 6.77
CA ARG A 167 42.77 -11.10 5.73
C ARG A 167 41.60 -12.07 5.58
N HIS A 168 41.82 -13.38 5.65
CA HIS A 168 40.76 -14.38 5.55
C HIS A 168 39.74 -14.34 6.71
N TYR A 169 40.14 -13.81 7.88
CA TYR A 169 39.20 -13.63 9.01
C TYR A 169 38.17 -12.54 8.74
N TYR A 170 38.33 -11.71 7.70
CA TYR A 170 37.30 -10.76 7.29
C TYR A 170 35.99 -11.47 6.93
N PHE A 171 36.07 -12.57 6.17
CA PHE A 171 34.92 -13.31 5.65
C PHE A 171 34.29 -14.28 6.66
N THR A 172 34.86 -14.44 7.86
CA THR A 172 34.21 -15.25 8.92
C THR A 172 33.10 -14.46 9.64
N ILE A 173 33.13 -13.13 9.56
CA ILE A 173 32.18 -12.23 10.22
C ILE A 173 31.08 -11.86 9.24
N GLY A 174 29.85 -12.34 9.47
CA GLY A 174 28.71 -12.08 8.59
C GLY A 174 28.39 -10.60 8.35
N TRP A 175 28.61 -9.73 9.34
CA TRP A 175 28.44 -8.28 9.19
C TRP A 175 29.45 -7.64 8.24
N ASN A 176 30.67 -8.19 8.18
CA ASN A 176 31.69 -7.71 7.24
C ASN A 176 31.36 -8.18 5.82
N ILE A 177 30.84 -9.41 5.65
CA ILE A 177 30.34 -9.88 4.35
C ILE A 177 29.20 -8.99 3.85
N PHE A 178 28.24 -8.66 4.72
CA PHE A 178 27.14 -7.75 4.37
C PHE A 178 27.66 -6.38 3.94
N ASP A 179 28.59 -5.82 4.71
CA ASP A 179 29.24 -4.54 4.42
C ASP A 179 29.93 -4.55 3.04
N PHE A 180 30.72 -5.59 2.77
CA PHE A 180 31.38 -5.84 1.48
C PHE A 180 30.38 -5.87 0.32
N VAL A 181 29.30 -6.63 0.44
CA VAL A 181 28.25 -6.72 -0.60
C VAL A 181 27.65 -5.34 -0.87
N VAL A 182 27.36 -4.55 0.17
CA VAL A 182 26.80 -3.20 0.00
C VAL A 182 27.80 -2.25 -0.66
N VAL A 183 29.11 -2.37 -0.39
CA VAL A 183 30.14 -1.59 -1.10
C VAL A 183 30.19 -1.97 -2.58
N ILE A 184 30.21 -3.27 -2.89
CA ILE A 184 30.23 -3.75 -4.28
C ILE A 184 29.00 -3.27 -5.04
N LEU A 185 27.79 -3.42 -4.48
CA LEU A 185 26.55 -2.93 -5.10
C LEU A 185 26.57 -1.41 -5.31
N SER A 186 27.20 -0.65 -4.40
CA SER A 186 27.34 0.79 -4.54
C SER A 186 28.26 1.19 -5.69
N ILE A 187 29.38 0.47 -5.87
CA ILE A 187 30.33 0.69 -6.96
C ILE A 187 29.69 0.29 -8.30
N VAL A 188 29.06 -0.88 -8.36
CA VAL A 188 28.32 -1.36 -9.54
C VAL A 188 27.24 -0.36 -9.93
N GLY A 189 26.49 0.18 -8.96
CA GLY A 189 25.45 1.16 -9.24
C GLY A 189 25.97 2.47 -9.86
N MET A 190 27.18 2.90 -9.48
CA MET A 190 27.84 4.06 -10.07
C MET A 190 28.30 3.79 -11.50
N PHE A 191 29.04 2.70 -11.74
CA PHE A 191 29.50 2.35 -13.08
C PHE A 191 28.37 2.00 -14.05
N LEU A 192 27.26 1.43 -13.55
CA LEU A 192 26.08 1.21 -14.40
C LEU A 192 25.46 2.52 -14.86
N ALA A 193 25.46 3.58 -14.05
CA ALA A 193 24.92 4.87 -14.48
C ALA A 193 25.67 5.40 -15.72
N GLU A 194 27.01 5.33 -15.73
CA GLU A 194 27.84 5.73 -16.86
C GLU A 194 27.69 4.82 -18.09
N MET A 195 27.54 3.50 -17.87
CA MET A 195 27.34 2.54 -18.97
C MET A 195 25.96 2.68 -19.63
N ILE A 196 24.92 3.06 -18.88
CA ILE A 196 23.54 3.13 -19.38
C ILE A 196 23.32 4.35 -20.27
N GLU A 197 24.02 5.46 -20.04
CA GLU A 197 24.01 6.60 -20.98
C GLU A 197 24.52 6.16 -22.37
N LYS A 198 25.40 5.16 -22.41
CA LYS A 198 25.97 4.60 -23.64
C LYS A 198 25.14 3.46 -24.25
N TYR A 199 24.43 2.68 -23.44
CA TYR A 199 23.61 1.55 -23.87
C TYR A 199 22.17 1.77 -23.36
N PHE A 200 21.21 2.02 -24.26
CA PHE A 200 19.79 2.28 -23.98
C PHE A 200 19.09 1.25 -23.05
N VAL A 201 19.39 1.25 -21.75
CA VAL A 201 18.78 0.39 -20.74
C VAL A 201 17.54 1.07 -20.15
N SER A 202 16.54 0.28 -19.73
CA SER A 202 15.27 0.80 -19.23
C SER A 202 15.45 1.69 -17.98
N PRO A 203 14.80 2.88 -17.93
CA PRO A 203 14.83 3.75 -16.74
C PRO A 203 14.32 3.09 -15.45
N THR A 204 13.54 2.01 -15.57
CA THR A 204 13.02 1.24 -14.43
C THR A 204 14.12 0.46 -13.70
N LEU A 205 15.10 -0.09 -14.41
CA LEU A 205 16.21 -0.83 -13.79
C LEU A 205 17.07 0.10 -12.93
N PHE A 206 17.25 1.34 -13.39
CA PHE A 206 17.97 2.37 -12.67
C PHE A 206 17.32 2.73 -11.33
N ARG A 207 15.98 2.85 -11.30
CA ARG A 207 15.25 3.06 -10.04
C ARG A 207 15.49 1.93 -9.05
N VAL A 208 15.57 0.68 -9.53
CA VAL A 208 15.85 -0.50 -8.68
C VAL A 208 17.30 -0.50 -8.18
N ILE A 209 18.28 -0.19 -9.03
CA ILE A 209 19.70 -0.13 -8.62
C ILE A 209 19.91 0.98 -7.59
N ARG A 210 19.25 2.13 -7.75
CA ARG A 210 19.22 3.19 -6.75
C ARG A 210 18.69 2.69 -5.40
N LEU A 211 17.84 1.66 -5.31
CA LEU A 211 17.41 1.10 -4.02
C LEU A 211 18.55 0.39 -3.26
N ALA A 212 19.60 -0.09 -3.94
CA ALA A 212 20.72 -0.76 -3.27
C ALA A 212 21.43 0.14 -2.25
N ARG A 213 21.34 1.47 -2.41
CA ARG A 213 21.87 2.45 -1.45
C ARG A 213 21.19 2.38 -0.07
N ILE A 214 19.94 1.90 0.00
CA ILE A 214 19.24 1.63 1.28
C ILE A 214 19.99 0.60 2.13
N GLY A 215 20.72 -0.32 1.48
CA GLY A 215 21.57 -1.30 2.18
C GLY A 215 22.60 -0.66 3.11
N ARG A 216 23.03 0.58 2.86
CA ARG A 216 23.95 1.33 3.74
C ARG A 216 23.31 1.65 5.09
N ILE A 217 22.03 2.04 5.10
CA ILE A 217 21.28 2.36 6.33
C ILE A 217 21.13 1.11 7.20
N LEU A 218 20.96 -0.07 6.58
CA LEU A 218 20.89 -1.34 7.31
C LEU A 218 22.16 -1.66 8.10
N ARG A 219 23.31 -1.04 7.78
CA ARG A 219 24.55 -1.20 8.56
C ARG A 219 24.42 -0.67 10.00
N LEU A 220 23.52 0.29 10.25
CA LEU A 220 23.23 0.80 11.61
C LEU A 220 22.72 -0.30 12.55
N ILE A 221 22.10 -1.34 12.01
CA ILE A 221 21.60 -2.49 12.78
C ILE A 221 22.74 -3.20 13.52
N LYS A 222 23.97 -3.17 13.00
CA LYS A 222 25.16 -3.78 13.64
C LYS A 222 25.34 -3.25 15.06
N GLY A 223 25.18 -1.94 15.27
CA GLY A 223 25.36 -1.26 16.55
C GLY A 223 24.15 -1.35 17.48
N ALA A 224 22.94 -1.51 16.93
CA ALA A 224 21.70 -1.49 17.69
C ALA A 224 21.33 -2.87 18.29
N LYS A 225 21.85 -3.19 19.49
CA LYS A 225 21.58 -4.46 20.19
C LYS A 225 20.09 -4.76 20.37
N GLY A 226 19.26 -3.76 20.68
CA GLY A 226 17.80 -3.93 20.84
C GLY A 226 17.13 -4.37 19.54
N ILE A 227 17.40 -3.66 18.44
CA ILE A 227 16.87 -3.97 17.10
C ILE A 227 17.28 -5.37 16.67
N ARG A 228 18.54 -5.76 16.91
CA ARG A 228 19.03 -7.11 16.59
C ARG A 228 18.26 -8.22 17.30
N THR A 229 17.89 -8.01 18.56
CA THR A 229 17.08 -8.99 19.31
C THR A 229 15.69 -9.14 18.69
N LEU A 230 15.07 -8.03 18.29
CA LEU A 230 13.76 -8.04 17.63
C LEU A 230 13.83 -8.72 16.25
N LEU A 231 14.83 -8.38 15.43
CA LEU A 231 15.05 -9.02 14.13
C LEU A 231 15.34 -10.50 14.25
N PHE A 232 16.12 -10.91 15.27
CA PHE A 232 16.36 -12.32 15.54
C PHE A 232 15.06 -13.05 15.89
N ALA A 233 14.23 -12.47 16.77
CA ALA A 233 12.91 -13.03 17.10
C ALA A 233 12.00 -13.15 15.87
N LEU A 234 12.03 -12.16 14.97
CA LEU A 234 11.32 -12.18 13.69
C LEU A 234 11.83 -13.30 12.78
N MET A 235 13.15 -13.45 12.61
CA MET A 235 13.71 -14.53 11.80
C MET A 235 13.36 -15.91 12.37
N MET A 236 13.31 -16.04 13.70
CA MET A 236 12.91 -17.27 14.38
C MET A 236 11.44 -17.64 14.15
N SER A 237 10.55 -16.69 13.85
CA SER A 237 9.14 -16.96 13.57
C SER A 237 8.82 -17.21 12.09
N LEU A 238 9.76 -16.90 11.17
CA LEU A 238 9.56 -17.07 9.72
C LEU A 238 9.15 -18.49 9.28
N PRO A 239 9.74 -19.59 9.81
CA PRO A 239 9.36 -20.93 9.37
C PRO A 239 7.88 -21.26 9.65
N ALA A 240 7.38 -20.88 10.84
CA ALA A 240 5.98 -21.07 11.20
C ALA A 240 5.06 -20.15 10.36
N LEU A 241 5.46 -18.90 10.15
CA LEU A 241 4.70 -17.94 9.34
C LEU A 241 4.58 -18.40 7.88
N PHE A 242 5.63 -19.02 7.32
CA PHE A 242 5.61 -19.57 5.97
C PHE A 242 4.55 -20.66 5.79
N ASN A 243 4.43 -21.57 6.76
CA ASN A 243 3.42 -22.65 6.71
C ASN A 243 1.99 -22.09 6.77
N ILE A 244 1.74 -21.12 7.65
CA ILE A 244 0.44 -20.42 7.74
C ILE A 244 0.17 -19.65 6.44
N GLY A 245 1.18 -18.98 5.89
CA GLY A 245 1.10 -18.24 4.64
C GLY A 245 0.76 -19.13 3.45
N LEU A 246 1.34 -20.33 3.36
CA LEU A 246 1.03 -21.30 2.31
C LEU A 246 -0.43 -21.77 2.40
N LEU A 247 -0.91 -22.08 3.62
CA LEU A 247 -2.31 -22.43 3.82
C LEU A 247 -3.26 -21.28 3.45
N LEU A 248 -2.94 -20.05 3.87
CA LEU A 248 -3.72 -18.86 3.51
C LEU A 248 -3.72 -18.66 1.98
N PHE A 249 -2.59 -18.85 1.32
CA PHE A 249 -2.48 -18.76 -0.13
C PHE A 249 -3.37 -19.79 -0.84
N LEU A 250 -3.42 -21.03 -0.35
CA LEU A 250 -4.31 -22.06 -0.88
C LEU A 250 -5.79 -21.65 -0.75
N VAL A 251 -6.19 -21.15 0.42
CA VAL A 251 -7.56 -20.65 0.64
C VAL A 251 -7.88 -19.50 -0.31
N MET A 252 -6.98 -18.53 -0.43
CA MET A 252 -7.13 -17.41 -1.37
C MET A 252 -7.23 -17.89 -2.82
N PHE A 253 -6.45 -18.90 -3.21
CA PHE A 253 -6.50 -19.51 -4.55
C PHE A 253 -7.85 -20.15 -4.85
N ILE A 254 -8.41 -20.91 -3.89
CA ILE A 254 -9.75 -21.51 -4.03
C ILE A 254 -10.81 -20.41 -4.21
N TYR A 255 -10.80 -19.38 -3.35
CA TYR A 255 -11.73 -18.26 -3.47
C TYR A 255 -11.52 -17.45 -4.75
N ALA A 256 -10.30 -17.37 -5.29
CA ALA A 256 -10.03 -16.72 -6.56
C ALA A 256 -10.65 -17.49 -7.74
N ILE A 257 -10.58 -18.83 -7.75
CA ILE A 257 -11.25 -19.66 -8.76
C ILE A 257 -12.77 -19.49 -8.69
N PHE A 258 -13.35 -19.58 -7.49
CA PHE A 258 -14.77 -19.31 -7.29
C PHE A 258 -15.15 -17.88 -7.67
N GLY A 259 -14.29 -16.92 -7.39
CA GLY A 259 -14.52 -15.51 -7.71
C GLY A 259 -14.49 -15.26 -9.21
N MET A 260 -13.56 -15.89 -9.92
CA MET A 260 -13.48 -15.86 -11.38
C MET A 260 -14.72 -16.52 -12.01
N SER A 261 -15.16 -17.68 -11.51
CA SER A 261 -16.34 -18.36 -12.07
C SER A 261 -17.65 -17.60 -11.83
N ASN A 262 -17.82 -17.00 -10.64
CA ASN A 262 -19.09 -16.38 -10.25
C ASN A 262 -19.15 -14.88 -10.60
N PHE A 263 -18.05 -14.15 -10.48
CA PHE A 263 -18.03 -12.68 -10.56
C PHE A 263 -17.37 -12.12 -11.82
N ALA A 264 -16.97 -12.96 -12.79
CA ALA A 264 -16.39 -12.50 -14.06
C ALA A 264 -17.26 -11.44 -14.77
N TYR A 265 -18.59 -11.54 -14.66
CA TYR A 265 -19.53 -10.73 -15.44
C TYR A 265 -20.43 -9.80 -14.59
N VAL A 266 -20.29 -9.76 -13.27
CA VAL A 266 -21.35 -9.34 -12.33
C VAL A 266 -21.68 -7.83 -12.29
N LYS A 267 -20.99 -6.94 -13.01
CA LYS A 267 -21.38 -5.51 -13.00
C LYS A 267 -20.98 -4.63 -14.17
N ARG A 268 -19.96 -5.00 -14.95
CA ARG A 268 -19.58 -4.21 -16.13
C ARG A 268 -20.56 -4.37 -17.28
N GLU A 269 -21.35 -5.44 -17.31
CA GLU A 269 -22.19 -5.75 -18.47
C GLU A 269 -23.49 -4.95 -18.52
N LEU A 270 -24.25 -4.84 -17.42
CA LEU A 270 -25.50 -4.08 -17.41
C LEU A 270 -25.33 -2.55 -17.49
N ILE A 271 -24.22 -2.01 -16.99
CA ILE A 271 -23.91 -0.58 -17.10
C ILE A 271 -23.36 -0.27 -18.51
N ALA A 272 -22.58 -1.18 -19.11
CA ALA A 272 -22.09 -1.00 -20.49
C ALA A 272 -23.17 -1.20 -21.56
N MET A 273 -24.25 -1.92 -21.25
CA MET A 273 -25.40 -2.11 -22.16
C MET A 273 -26.33 -0.89 -22.27
N ASP A 274 -26.11 0.17 -21.47
CA ASP A 274 -26.88 1.43 -21.44
C ASP A 274 -28.40 1.23 -21.58
N LEU A 275 -28.98 0.40 -20.71
CA LEU A 275 -30.37 -0.01 -20.78
C LEU A 275 -31.31 1.14 -20.38
N PRO A 276 -32.43 1.34 -21.09
CA PRO A 276 -33.46 2.30 -20.67
C PRO A 276 -34.15 1.82 -19.39
N MET A 277 -34.46 2.79 -18.51
CA MET A 277 -35.12 2.59 -17.23
C MET A 277 -36.46 3.34 -17.17
N VAL A 278 -37.43 2.67 -16.56
CA VAL A 278 -38.80 3.13 -16.36
C VAL A 278 -38.97 3.65 -14.94
N SER A 279 -40.05 4.38 -14.67
CA SER A 279 -40.39 4.90 -13.34
C SER A 279 -40.30 3.84 -12.23
N GLY A 280 -39.64 4.20 -11.14
CA GLY A 280 -39.40 3.33 -9.98
C GLY A 280 -38.18 2.42 -10.09
N ASP A 281 -37.13 2.84 -10.83
CA ASP A 281 -35.87 2.11 -11.01
C ASP A 281 -36.05 0.68 -11.55
N ARG A 282 -37.04 0.49 -12.44
CA ARG A 282 -37.33 -0.80 -13.09
C ARG A 282 -36.85 -0.81 -14.53
N ILE A 283 -36.27 -1.94 -14.96
CA ILE A 283 -35.87 -2.18 -16.35
C ILE A 283 -36.89 -3.14 -16.98
N HIS A 284 -37.31 -2.87 -18.22
CA HIS A 284 -38.24 -3.76 -18.92
C HIS A 284 -37.51 -5.01 -19.43
N CYS A 285 -38.15 -6.18 -19.34
CA CYS A 285 -37.52 -7.44 -19.72
C CYS A 285 -37.17 -7.53 -21.21
N LEU A 286 -37.90 -6.80 -22.07
CA LEU A 286 -37.62 -6.73 -23.51
C LEU A 286 -36.32 -5.98 -23.81
N ASP A 287 -35.98 -4.93 -23.06
CA ASP A 287 -34.71 -4.22 -23.22
C ASP A 287 -33.51 -5.08 -22.82
N ILE A 288 -33.68 -5.90 -21.78
CA ILE A 288 -32.67 -6.88 -21.36
C ILE A 288 -32.48 -7.93 -22.45
N LEU A 289 -33.57 -8.50 -22.98
CA LEU A 289 -33.53 -9.50 -24.04
C LEU A 289 -32.91 -8.92 -25.33
N PHE A 290 -33.28 -7.71 -25.70
CA PHE A 290 -32.76 -7.01 -26.86
C PHE A 290 -31.27 -6.69 -26.72
N ALA A 291 -30.83 -6.20 -25.55
CA ALA A 291 -29.41 -5.94 -25.31
C ALA A 291 -28.55 -7.21 -25.34
N PHE A 292 -29.06 -8.34 -24.84
CA PHE A 292 -28.40 -9.63 -25.01
C PHE A 292 -28.35 -10.08 -26.47
N THR A 293 -29.43 -9.86 -27.22
CA THR A 293 -29.51 -10.21 -28.65
C THR A 293 -28.55 -9.38 -29.49
N LYS A 294 -28.49 -8.06 -29.27
CA LYS A 294 -27.55 -7.13 -29.92
C LYS A 294 -26.09 -7.48 -29.63
N ARG A 295 -25.81 -7.98 -28.42
CA ARG A 295 -24.48 -8.41 -28.04
C ARG A 295 -24.02 -9.71 -28.71
N VAL A 296 -24.94 -10.65 -28.93
CA VAL A 296 -24.63 -11.93 -29.59
C VAL A 296 -24.52 -11.76 -31.10
N LEU A 297 -25.35 -10.91 -31.70
CA LEU A 297 -25.44 -10.71 -33.15
C LEU A 297 -24.56 -9.57 -33.70
N GLY A 298 -24.05 -8.71 -32.82
CA GLY A 298 -23.26 -7.52 -33.21
C GLY A 298 -24.13 -6.31 -33.56
N GLU A 299 -23.50 -5.14 -33.72
CA GLU A 299 -24.19 -3.91 -34.13
C GLU A 299 -24.39 -3.87 -35.65
N SER A 300 -25.43 -4.52 -36.16
CA SER A 300 -25.91 -4.31 -37.53
C SER A 300 -27.11 -3.35 -37.52
N GLY A 301 -27.28 -2.54 -38.57
CA GLY A 301 -28.44 -1.65 -38.72
C GLY A 301 -29.80 -2.38 -38.80
N GLU A 302 -29.78 -3.71 -38.93
CA GLU A 302 -30.98 -4.56 -38.92
C GLU A 302 -31.52 -4.79 -37.50
N MET A 303 -30.73 -4.51 -36.46
CA MET A 303 -31.13 -4.71 -35.06
C MET A 303 -32.28 -3.79 -34.63
N ASP A 304 -32.35 -2.56 -35.14
CA ASP A 304 -33.45 -1.63 -34.80
C ASP A 304 -34.78 -2.09 -35.41
N ALA A 305 -34.75 -2.72 -36.59
CA ALA A 305 -35.94 -3.33 -37.20
C ALA A 305 -36.39 -4.57 -36.41
N LEU A 306 -35.44 -5.37 -35.90
CA LEU A 306 -35.72 -6.52 -35.04
C LEU A 306 -36.32 -6.07 -33.69
N ARG A 307 -35.88 -4.94 -33.15
CA ARG A 307 -36.43 -4.35 -31.91
C ARG A 307 -37.93 -4.08 -32.05
N ILE A 308 -38.31 -3.39 -33.12
CA ILE A 308 -39.72 -3.04 -33.40
C ILE A 308 -40.55 -4.31 -33.57
N GLN A 309 -40.03 -5.31 -34.30
CA GLN A 309 -40.72 -6.60 -34.48
C GLN A 309 -40.92 -7.36 -33.16
N MET A 310 -39.94 -7.32 -32.26
CA MET A 310 -40.03 -7.93 -30.92
C MET A 310 -41.03 -7.19 -30.03
N GLU A 311 -41.04 -5.87 -30.05
CA GLU A 311 -41.99 -5.02 -29.32
C GLU A 311 -43.43 -5.28 -29.80
N ASP A 312 -43.67 -5.28 -31.10
CA ASP A 312 -45.00 -5.54 -31.68
C ASP A 312 -45.53 -6.93 -31.35
N ARG A 313 -44.69 -7.98 -31.45
CA ARG A 313 -45.08 -9.34 -31.04
C ARG A 313 -45.39 -9.43 -29.56
N PHE A 314 -44.64 -8.71 -28.72
CA PHE A 314 -44.83 -8.73 -27.28
C PHE A 314 -46.14 -8.04 -26.87
N MET A 315 -46.47 -6.91 -27.51
CA MET A 315 -47.72 -6.18 -27.30
C MET A 315 -48.93 -6.98 -27.83
N ALA A 316 -48.79 -7.67 -28.97
CA ALA A 316 -49.82 -8.56 -29.49
C ALA A 316 -50.11 -9.76 -28.57
N ALA A 317 -49.08 -10.30 -27.92
CA ALA A 317 -49.21 -11.41 -26.98
C ALA A 317 -49.71 -10.98 -25.58
N ASN A 318 -49.63 -9.69 -25.23
CA ASN A 318 -50.06 -9.15 -23.93
C ASN A 318 -50.85 -7.84 -24.07
N PRO A 319 -52.11 -7.89 -24.56
CA PRO A 319 -52.90 -6.70 -24.91
C PRO A 319 -53.26 -5.80 -23.72
N SER A 320 -53.14 -6.29 -22.49
CA SER A 320 -53.45 -5.56 -21.25
C SER A 320 -52.28 -4.72 -20.71
N LYS A 321 -51.10 -4.76 -21.34
CA LYS A 321 -49.93 -3.99 -20.91
C LYS A 321 -49.80 -2.68 -21.68
N VAL A 322 -49.58 -1.59 -20.93
CA VAL A 322 -49.41 -0.23 -21.47
C VAL A 322 -47.97 -0.04 -21.98
N SER A 323 -47.80 0.66 -23.10
CA SER A 323 -46.49 1.08 -23.61
C SER A 323 -45.77 1.96 -22.59
N TYR A 324 -44.49 1.70 -22.33
CA TYR A 324 -43.69 2.50 -21.40
C TYR A 324 -42.77 3.45 -22.16
N GLU A 325 -42.60 4.67 -21.64
CA GLU A 325 -41.60 5.61 -22.12
C GLU A 325 -40.34 5.53 -21.22
N PRO A 326 -39.13 5.38 -21.81
CA PRO A 326 -37.89 5.48 -21.04
C PRO A 326 -37.72 6.87 -20.42
N ILE A 327 -37.41 6.93 -19.13
CA ILE A 327 -37.18 8.21 -18.42
C ILE A 327 -35.68 8.50 -18.29
N THR A 328 -34.85 7.47 -18.11
CA THR A 328 -33.39 7.58 -17.94
C THR A 328 -32.71 6.27 -18.35
N THR A 329 -31.38 6.21 -18.40
CA THR A 329 -30.62 4.99 -18.70
C THR A 329 -29.81 4.50 -17.50
N THR A 330 -29.43 3.22 -17.48
CA THR A 330 -28.63 2.65 -16.39
C THR A 330 -27.29 3.37 -16.21
N LEU A 331 -26.66 3.82 -17.29
CA LEU A 331 -25.41 4.59 -17.24
C LEU A 331 -25.63 6.01 -16.72
N LYS A 332 -26.63 6.71 -17.26
CA LYS A 332 -26.96 8.08 -16.83
C LYS A 332 -27.35 8.14 -15.37
N ARG A 333 -28.19 7.21 -14.90
CA ARG A 333 -28.56 7.10 -13.48
C ARG A 333 -27.35 6.85 -12.60
N LYS A 334 -26.41 6.00 -13.04
CA LYS A 334 -25.20 5.75 -12.28
C LYS A 334 -24.34 7.00 -12.16
N GLN A 335 -24.24 7.76 -13.24
CA GLN A 335 -23.52 9.03 -13.25
C GLN A 335 -24.20 10.05 -12.33
N GLU A 336 -25.53 10.16 -12.36
CA GLU A 336 -26.30 11.03 -11.46
C GLU A 336 -26.09 10.67 -9.99
N GLU A 337 -26.13 9.38 -9.62
CA GLU A 337 -25.83 8.93 -8.26
C GLU A 337 -24.42 9.32 -7.82
N VAL A 338 -23.42 9.07 -8.66
CA VAL A 338 -22.02 9.39 -8.36
C VAL A 338 -21.83 10.90 -8.22
N SER A 339 -22.40 11.68 -9.14
CA SER A 339 -22.39 13.14 -9.08
C SER A 339 -23.09 13.65 -7.82
N ALA A 340 -24.26 13.11 -7.46
CA ALA A 340 -24.97 13.48 -6.24
C ALA A 340 -24.14 13.18 -5.00
N VAL A 341 -23.50 12.01 -4.92
CA VAL A 341 -22.62 11.65 -3.79
C VAL A 341 -21.41 12.58 -3.72
N ILE A 342 -20.78 12.91 -4.85
CA ILE A 342 -19.64 13.84 -4.89
C ILE A 342 -20.06 15.23 -4.41
N ILE A 343 -21.17 15.76 -4.93
CA ILE A 343 -21.70 17.07 -4.57
C ILE A 343 -22.08 17.11 -3.09
N GLN A 344 -22.79 16.08 -2.61
CA GLN A 344 -23.14 15.95 -1.21
C GLN A 344 -21.88 15.91 -0.35
N ARG A 345 -20.87 15.10 -0.70
CA ARG A 345 -19.61 15.02 0.05
C ARG A 345 -18.85 16.35 0.08
N ALA A 346 -18.81 17.06 -1.05
CA ALA A 346 -18.19 18.38 -1.15
C ALA A 346 -18.94 19.42 -0.30
N PHE A 347 -20.27 19.41 -0.35
CA PHE A 347 -21.12 20.29 0.44
C PHE A 347 -20.98 20.03 1.96
N ARG A 348 -20.97 18.75 2.38
CA ARG A 348 -20.70 18.36 3.77
C ARG A 348 -19.34 18.85 4.24
N ARG A 349 -18.30 18.70 3.40
CA ARG A 349 -16.94 19.16 3.70
C ARG A 349 -16.87 20.70 3.79
N HIS A 350 -17.59 21.41 2.93
CA HIS A 350 -17.68 22.87 2.97
C HIS A 350 -18.35 23.36 4.26
N LEU A 351 -19.48 22.76 4.64
CA LEU A 351 -20.19 23.08 5.88
C LEU A 351 -19.33 22.79 7.12
N LEU A 352 -18.61 21.66 7.14
CA LEU A 352 -17.67 21.34 8.21
C LEU A 352 -16.57 22.41 8.32
N ARG A 353 -15.93 22.79 7.20
CA ARG A 353 -14.92 23.85 7.17
C ARG A 353 -15.47 25.19 7.66
N GLN A 354 -16.69 25.53 7.29
CA GLN A 354 -17.34 26.77 7.74
C GLN A 354 -17.62 26.74 9.25
N LYS A 355 -18.12 25.62 9.79
CA LYS A 355 -18.31 25.43 11.23
C LYS A 355 -16.99 25.50 11.99
N VAL A 356 -15.93 24.84 11.50
CA VAL A 356 -14.59 24.87 12.09
C VAL A 356 -14.01 26.29 12.07
N LYS A 357 -14.10 27.02 10.96
CA LYS A 357 -13.67 28.43 10.88
C LYS A 357 -14.45 29.30 11.86
N LYS A 358 -15.76 29.09 12.00
CA LYS A 358 -16.59 29.85 12.94
C LYS A 358 -16.21 29.56 14.40
N VAL A 359 -15.95 28.30 14.74
CA VAL A 359 -15.48 27.90 16.09
C VAL A 359 -14.07 28.43 16.36
N SER A 360 -13.16 28.38 15.39
CA SER A 360 -11.82 28.98 15.47
C SER A 360 -11.88 30.49 15.67
N CYS A 361 -12.75 31.20 14.93
CA CYS A 361 -12.97 32.64 15.15
C CYS A 361 -13.51 32.94 16.55
N ILE A 362 -14.48 32.17 17.05
CA ILE A 362 -15.03 32.34 18.41
C ILE A 362 -13.96 32.05 19.47
N PHE A 363 -13.16 31.00 19.29
CA PHE A 363 -12.06 30.65 20.19
C PHE A 363 -10.95 31.72 20.19
N ASN A 364 -10.62 32.29 19.03
CA ASN A 364 -9.70 33.43 18.93
C ASN A 364 -10.29 34.71 19.52
N GLN A 365 -11.62 34.87 19.52
CA GLN A 365 -12.30 36.00 20.15
C GLN A 365 -12.35 35.88 21.69
N ASP A 366 -12.40 34.65 22.22
CA ASP A 366 -12.26 34.38 23.66
C ASP A 366 -10.80 34.46 24.14
N LYS A 367 -9.82 34.03 23.32
CA LYS A 367 -8.39 34.28 23.60
C LYS A 367 -8.01 35.76 23.46
N GLY A 368 -8.72 36.53 22.66
CA GLY A 368 -8.53 37.98 22.55
C GLY A 368 -8.89 38.79 23.80
N LYS A 369 -9.26 38.13 24.91
CA LYS A 369 -9.39 38.76 26.24
C LYS A 369 -8.24 38.45 27.19
N ASP A 370 -7.33 37.53 26.86
CA ASP A 370 -6.12 37.26 27.63
C ASP A 370 -4.90 37.15 26.67
N GLU A 371 -4.22 38.30 26.55
CA GLU A 371 -2.85 38.57 26.05
C GLU A 371 -2.35 38.02 24.70
N ASP A 372 -1.68 38.94 24.00
CA ASP A 372 -1.03 38.85 22.69
C ASP A 372 0.05 37.73 22.60
N ASP A 373 -0.01 36.90 21.55
CA ASP A 373 1.06 36.77 20.53
C ASP A 373 0.88 35.57 19.53
N LEU A 374 1.15 35.87 18.25
CA LEU A 374 1.53 35.00 17.09
C LEU A 374 0.52 34.06 16.39
N PRO A 375 0.22 34.27 15.09
CA PRO A 375 -0.33 33.25 14.20
C PRO A 375 0.60 32.94 13.01
N MET A 376 1.22 31.75 12.97
CA MET A 376 1.94 31.22 11.78
C MET A 376 2.10 29.68 11.81
N LYS A 377 1.14 28.93 12.39
CA LYS A 377 1.28 27.47 12.54
C LYS A 377 0.05 26.61 12.24
N GLU A 378 -1.12 27.19 11.97
CA GLU A 378 -2.35 26.40 11.75
C GLU A 378 -2.59 25.98 10.29
N ASP A 379 -2.09 26.75 9.30
CA ASP A 379 -2.27 26.40 7.89
C ASP A 379 -1.54 25.11 7.49
N MET A 380 -0.44 24.75 8.18
CA MET A 380 0.30 23.50 7.93
C MET A 380 -0.42 22.23 8.42
N ILE A 381 -1.37 22.33 9.35
CA ILE A 381 -2.07 21.15 9.91
C ILE A 381 -3.26 20.76 9.03
N MET A 382 -3.91 21.75 8.40
CA MET A 382 -5.06 21.52 7.52
C MET A 382 -4.69 20.90 6.17
N ASP A 383 -3.49 21.18 5.64
CA ASP A 383 -3.00 20.52 4.43
C ASP A 383 -2.62 19.05 4.66
N LYS A 384 -2.09 18.71 5.85
CA LYS A 384 -1.74 17.32 6.20
C LYS A 384 -2.95 16.39 6.36
N LEU A 385 -4.13 16.93 6.66
CA LEU A 385 -5.37 16.14 6.69
C LEU A 385 -5.94 15.87 5.29
N ASN A 386 -5.51 16.62 4.28
CA ASN A 386 -5.96 16.47 2.90
C ASN A 386 -5.20 15.35 2.16
N GLU A 387 -3.96 15.04 2.56
CA GLU A 387 -3.15 13.96 1.96
C GLU A 387 -3.50 12.54 2.46
N ASN A 388 -4.11 12.40 3.65
CA ASN A 388 -4.46 11.08 4.20
C ASN A 388 -5.75 10.48 3.63
N SER A 389 -6.45 11.16 2.73
CA SER A 389 -7.46 10.51 1.88
C SER A 389 -6.80 9.99 0.61
N THR A 390 -6.45 8.70 0.63
CA THR A 390 -6.05 7.92 -0.54
C THR A 390 -6.80 8.34 -1.80
N PRO A 391 -6.12 8.78 -2.87
CA PRO A 391 -6.76 8.89 -4.16
C PRO A 391 -6.93 7.45 -4.67
N GLU A 392 -8.18 6.99 -4.79
CA GLU A 392 -8.45 5.89 -5.71
C GLU A 392 -7.98 6.36 -7.09
N LYS A 393 -6.90 5.73 -7.58
CA LYS A 393 -6.39 5.91 -8.92
C LYS A 393 -7.55 5.73 -9.90
N THR A 394 -7.99 6.82 -10.49
CA THR A 394 -8.57 6.81 -11.83
C THR A 394 -7.44 6.42 -12.77
N ASP A 395 -7.26 5.11 -13.00
CA ASP A 395 -6.52 4.62 -14.16
C ASP A 395 -7.34 4.98 -15.41
N MET A 396 -7.25 6.23 -15.84
CA MET A 396 -7.53 6.64 -17.20
C MET A 396 -6.21 6.46 -17.96
N THR A 397 -5.96 5.24 -18.44
CA THR A 397 -4.90 5.00 -19.41
C THR A 397 -5.32 5.68 -20.71
N PRO A 398 -4.50 6.54 -21.34
CA PRO A 398 -4.80 7.04 -22.68
C PRO A 398 -4.69 5.85 -23.63
N SER A 399 -5.82 5.43 -24.20
CA SER A 399 -5.88 4.40 -25.23
C SER A 399 -5.26 4.94 -26.52
N THR A 400 -3.92 4.94 -26.59
CA THR A 400 -3.18 4.95 -27.84
C THR A 400 -3.00 3.51 -28.31
N THR A 401 -4.02 2.98 -28.95
CA THR A 401 -3.87 1.87 -29.90
C THR A 401 -4.85 2.12 -31.01
N SER A 402 -4.33 2.72 -32.07
CA SER A 402 -4.93 2.82 -33.39
C SER A 402 -5.49 1.44 -33.78
N PRO A 403 -6.72 1.35 -34.33
CA PRO A 403 -7.18 0.11 -34.92
C PRO A 403 -6.29 -0.24 -36.13
N PRO A 404 -6.04 -1.53 -36.40
CA PRO A 404 -5.26 -1.93 -37.57
C PRO A 404 -5.99 -1.51 -38.84
N SER A 405 -5.25 -0.85 -39.73
CA SER A 405 -5.62 -0.65 -41.13
C SER A 405 -5.85 -2.01 -41.79
N TYR A 406 -7.06 -2.26 -42.26
CA TYR A 406 -7.35 -3.32 -43.23
C TYR A 406 -7.57 -2.65 -44.58
N ASP A 407 -6.47 -2.36 -45.26
CA ASP A 407 -6.46 -2.30 -46.72
C ASP A 407 -5.66 -3.49 -47.25
N SER A 408 -6.20 -4.08 -48.33
CA SER A 408 -5.68 -5.19 -49.13
C SER A 408 -5.79 -6.60 -48.52
N VAL A 409 -6.78 -7.37 -48.98
CA VAL A 409 -6.59 -8.41 -50.02
C VAL A 409 -7.98 -8.85 -50.53
N THR A 410 -8.34 -8.35 -51.71
CA THR A 410 -8.99 -9.11 -52.80
C THR A 410 -8.67 -8.41 -54.11
N LYS A 411 -7.47 -8.67 -54.61
CA LYS A 411 -7.22 -9.16 -55.97
C LYS A 411 -5.94 -9.98 -55.97
#